data_AF-A0A1E1J8J4-F1
#
_entry.id   AF-A0A1E1J8J4-F1
#
_cell.length_a   1.000
_cell.length_b   1.000
_cell.length_c   1.000
_cell.angle_alpha   90.00
_cell.angle_beta   90.00
_cell.angle_gamma   90.00
#
_symmetry.space_group_name_H-M   'P 1'
#
loop_
_entity.id
_entity.type
_entity.pdbx_description
1 polymer ?
#
loop_
_entity_poly.entity_id
_entity_poly.type
_entity_poly.pdbx_seq_one_letter_code
_entity_poly.pdbx_strand_id
1 'polypeptide(L)'
;MLFRVTAPSCMLFRPTMPNMMLLQPTNVSFVAHWFCGHKYRHRFMRDKRFHPSHQAACDARNRFSKRRHFKTNRWNYTQAYKDMP
;
A
#
# COMPACT_ATOMS: atom_id res chain seq x y z
N MET A 1 2.22 -36.62 -45.58
CA MET A 1 1.77 -36.93 -44.21
C MET A 1 1.45 -35.61 -43.51
N LEU A 2 0.21 -35.45 -43.08
CA LEU A 2 -0.32 -34.29 -42.36
C LEU A 2 0.07 -34.39 -40.88
N PHE A 3 0.63 -33.33 -40.30
CA PHE A 3 0.52 -33.08 -38.86
C PHE A 3 -0.24 -31.78 -38.65
N ARG A 4 -1.49 -31.92 -38.20
CA ARG A 4 -2.34 -30.85 -37.70
C ARG A 4 -1.93 -30.52 -36.27
N VAL A 5 -1.60 -29.25 -36.00
CA VAL A 5 -1.63 -28.69 -34.65
C VAL A 5 -2.86 -27.79 -34.58
N THR A 6 -3.87 -28.24 -33.86
CA THR A 6 -5.08 -27.46 -33.54
C THR A 6 -4.74 -26.41 -32.50
N ALA A 7 -4.67 -25.13 -32.91
CA ALA A 7 -4.76 -24.00 -32.00
C ALA A 7 -6.19 -23.44 -32.04
N PRO A 8 -6.90 -23.28 -30.90
CA PRO A 8 -8.25 -22.74 -30.89
C PRO A 8 -8.23 -21.24 -31.16
N SER A 9 -8.79 -20.89 -32.32
CA SER A 9 -9.56 -19.68 -32.64
C SER A 9 -9.23 -18.42 -31.83
N CYS A 10 -8.31 -17.62 -32.36
CA CYS A 10 -8.32 -16.17 -32.15
C CYS A 10 -9.64 -15.62 -32.72
N MET A 11 -10.65 -15.41 -31.89
CA MET A 11 -11.81 -14.62 -32.29
C MET A 11 -11.40 -13.15 -32.34
N LEU A 12 -10.97 -12.77 -33.55
CA LEU A 12 -11.04 -11.43 -34.11
C LEU A 12 -12.38 -10.77 -33.75
N PHE A 13 -12.35 -9.75 -32.89
CA PHE A 13 -13.42 -8.77 -32.83
C PHE A 13 -12.87 -7.44 -33.36
N ARG A 14 -13.36 -7.08 -34.55
CA ARG A 14 -13.04 -5.86 -35.30
C ARG A 14 -13.49 -4.60 -34.53
N PRO A 15 -12.80 -3.46 -34.71
CA PRO A 15 -13.05 -2.24 -33.96
C PRO A 15 -14.24 -1.50 -34.54
N THR A 16 -15.29 -1.27 -33.76
CA THR A 16 -16.18 -0.13 -33.98
C THR A 16 -15.58 1.04 -33.21
N MET A 17 -15.01 2.01 -33.94
CA MET A 17 -14.74 3.33 -33.38
C MET A 17 -16.08 4.02 -33.14
N PRO A 18 -16.36 4.47 -31.91
CA PRO A 18 -16.95 5.80 -31.79
C PRO A 18 -16.17 6.64 -30.77
N ASN A 19 -15.82 7.83 -31.23
CA ASN A 19 -15.47 9.01 -30.46
C ASN A 19 -14.11 9.02 -29.74
N MET A 20 -13.10 9.64 -30.37
CA MET A 20 -11.81 10.05 -29.80
C MET A 20 -11.94 11.20 -28.77
N MET A 21 -13.00 11.23 -27.96
CA MET A 21 -13.21 12.26 -26.95
C MET A 21 -13.93 11.69 -25.71
N LEU A 22 -13.40 10.69 -25.00
CA LEU A 22 -13.99 10.34 -23.69
C LEU A 22 -13.16 9.47 -22.74
N LEU A 23 -11.84 9.37 -22.88
CA LEU A 23 -11.01 8.87 -21.79
C LEU A 23 -9.62 9.50 -21.85
N GLN A 24 -9.51 10.71 -21.29
CA GLN A 24 -8.26 11.04 -20.62
C GLN A 24 -8.25 10.18 -19.35
N PRO A 25 -7.37 9.18 -19.19
CA PRO A 25 -7.26 8.47 -17.93
C PRO A 25 -6.59 9.44 -16.95
N THR A 26 -7.37 10.30 -16.32
CA THR A 26 -6.94 11.02 -15.13
C THR A 26 -6.66 9.97 -14.06
N ASN A 27 -5.38 9.59 -13.91
CA ASN A 27 -4.86 8.78 -12.81
C ASN A 27 -5.66 7.50 -12.49
N VAL A 28 -5.77 6.56 -13.43
CA VAL A 28 -6.05 5.17 -13.05
C VAL A 28 -4.74 4.59 -12.51
N SER A 29 -4.48 4.82 -11.23
CA SER A 29 -3.36 4.20 -10.51
C SER A 29 -3.55 2.68 -10.53
N PHE A 30 -2.96 2.00 -11.50
CA PHE A 30 -2.94 0.54 -11.53
C PHE A 30 -2.23 0.03 -10.27
N VAL A 31 -2.98 -0.55 -9.34
CA VAL A 31 -2.42 -1.14 -8.11
C VAL A 31 -2.14 -2.61 -8.36
N ALA A 32 -0.85 -2.96 -8.49
CA ALA A 32 -0.43 -4.35 -8.65
C ALA A 32 -0.85 -5.21 -7.43
N HIS A 33 -1.54 -6.32 -7.71
CA HIS A 33 -2.19 -7.19 -6.71
C HIS A 33 -1.19 -8.02 -5.88
N TRP A 34 0.05 -8.20 -6.34
CA TRP A 34 1.07 -9.01 -5.68
C TRP A 34 1.81 -8.28 -4.54
N PHE A 35 1.67 -6.96 -4.43
CA PHE A 35 2.26 -6.19 -3.32
C PHE A 35 1.32 -6.15 -2.12
N CYS A 36 1.87 -6.38 -0.92
CA CYS A 36 1.13 -6.42 0.35
C CYS A 36 0.23 -7.67 0.45
N GLY A 37 -0.95 -7.55 1.07
CA GLY A 37 -1.90 -8.67 1.15
C GLY A 37 -2.92 -8.62 0.01
N HIS A 38 -3.66 -9.72 -0.16
CA HIS A 38 -4.58 -9.96 -1.28
C HIS A 38 -5.67 -8.88 -1.52
N LYS A 39 -6.03 -8.08 -0.51
CA LYS A 39 -7.02 -7.00 -0.68
C LYS A 39 -6.33 -5.69 -1.02
N TYR A 40 -6.86 -4.97 -2.01
CA TYR A 40 -6.36 -3.64 -2.43
C TYR A 40 -6.16 -2.64 -1.28
N ARG A 41 -7.06 -2.63 -0.28
CA ARG A 41 -6.93 -1.75 0.91
C ARG A 41 -5.61 -1.94 1.69
N HIS A 42 -4.99 -3.12 1.62
CA HIS A 42 -3.74 -3.40 2.32
C HIS A 42 -2.59 -2.58 1.77
N ARG A 43 -2.59 -2.31 0.46
CA ARG A 43 -1.62 -1.42 -0.17
C ARG A 43 -1.73 -0.01 0.39
N PHE A 44 -2.93 0.56 0.41
CA PHE A 44 -3.16 1.90 0.94
C PHE A 44 -2.91 2.01 2.45
N MET A 45 -3.23 0.97 3.23
CA MET A 45 -2.86 0.93 4.65
C MET A 45 -1.34 0.94 4.85
N ARG A 46 -0.58 0.25 3.99
CA ARG A 46 0.87 0.33 3.99
C ARG A 46 1.34 1.70 3.50
N ASP A 47 0.74 2.28 2.47
CA ASP A 47 1.21 3.55 1.90
C ASP A 47 1.07 4.72 2.91
N LYS A 48 0.11 4.64 3.85
CA LYS A 48 0.05 5.55 5.02
C LYS A 48 1.31 5.54 5.89
N ARG A 49 2.13 4.49 5.84
CA ARG A 49 3.46 4.42 6.47
C ARG A 49 4.43 5.46 5.90
N PHE A 50 4.33 5.70 4.60
CA PHE A 50 5.26 6.51 3.82
C PHE A 50 4.69 7.89 3.48
N HIS A 51 3.46 8.20 3.90
CA HIS A 51 2.86 9.51 3.69
C HIS A 51 3.74 10.60 4.36
N PRO A 52 4.17 11.65 3.64
CA PRO A 52 5.12 12.63 4.15
C PRO A 52 4.67 13.27 5.47
N SER A 53 3.40 13.64 5.59
CA SER A 53 2.86 14.25 6.82
C SER A 53 2.67 13.28 7.99
N HIS A 54 2.80 11.97 7.77
CA HIS A 54 2.67 10.96 8.82
C HIS A 54 4.03 10.45 9.32
N GLN A 55 5.14 11.05 8.86
CA GLN A 55 6.47 10.59 9.25
C GLN A 55 6.72 10.67 10.76
N ALA A 56 7.64 9.85 11.23
CA ALA A 56 7.98 9.86 12.65
C ALA A 56 8.71 11.16 12.98
N ALA A 57 8.31 11.78 14.08
CA ALA A 57 8.91 12.98 14.62
C ALA A 57 8.99 12.87 16.15
N CYS A 58 9.49 13.90 16.83
CA CYS A 58 9.66 13.91 18.28
C CYS A 58 8.33 13.77 19.04
N ASP A 59 7.25 14.33 18.49
CA ASP A 59 5.87 14.27 18.95
C ASP A 59 5.14 12.96 18.55
N ALA A 60 5.51 12.35 17.42
CA ALA A 60 4.86 11.17 16.86
C ALA A 60 5.81 9.95 16.73
N ARG A 61 6.00 9.22 17.84
CA ARG A 61 6.88 8.03 17.94
C ARG A 61 6.12 6.70 17.97
N ASN A 62 6.82 5.59 17.69
CA ASN A 62 6.32 4.21 17.77
C ASN A 62 5.05 3.91 16.94
N ARG A 63 4.97 4.47 15.73
CA ARG A 63 3.79 4.41 14.83
C ARG A 63 3.25 2.99 14.57
N PHE A 64 4.11 1.98 14.45
CA PHE A 64 3.69 0.64 14.03
C PHE A 64 3.35 -0.30 15.19
N SER A 65 3.87 -0.08 16.39
CA SER A 65 3.77 -1.02 17.52
C SER A 65 3.47 -0.32 18.86
N LYS A 66 2.77 0.82 18.83
CA LYS A 66 2.42 1.63 20.01
C LYS A 66 1.84 0.81 21.16
N ARG A 67 0.99 -0.17 20.87
CA ARG A 67 0.32 -1.01 21.88
C ARG A 67 1.25 -1.96 22.62
N ARG A 68 2.38 -2.38 22.03
CA ARG A 68 3.39 -3.20 22.74
C ARG A 68 4.10 -2.42 23.84
N HIS A 69 4.15 -1.11 23.70
CA HIS A 69 4.85 -0.19 24.60
C HIS A 69 3.87 0.54 25.54
N PHE A 70 2.57 0.24 25.44
CA PHE A 70 1.56 0.89 26.27
C PHE A 70 1.58 0.30 27.67
N LYS A 71 1.60 1.16 28.69
CA LYS A 71 1.66 0.80 30.11
C LYS A 71 2.90 -0.02 30.54
N THR A 72 3.91 -0.16 29.69
CA THR A 72 5.13 -0.94 30.00
C THR A 72 5.86 -0.40 31.24
N ASN A 73 5.93 0.93 31.38
CA ASN A 73 6.57 1.58 32.53
C ASN A 73 5.57 2.03 33.60
N ARG A 74 4.32 1.54 33.60
CA ARG A 74 3.30 2.01 34.56
C ARG A 74 3.71 1.76 36.02
N TRP A 75 4.38 0.66 36.27
CA TRP A 75 4.86 0.24 37.58
C TRP A 75 6.39 0.30 37.69
N ASN A 76 7.04 0.99 36.75
CA ASN A 76 8.48 1.19 36.77
C ASN A 76 8.77 2.52 37.50
N TYR A 77 9.31 2.41 38.71
CA TYR A 77 9.76 3.57 39.47
C TYR A 77 11.22 3.86 39.11
N THR A 78 11.45 4.99 38.46
CA THR A 78 12.79 5.45 38.09
C THR A 78 13.00 6.83 38.70
N GLN A 79 14.14 7.03 39.38
CA GLN A 79 14.51 8.35 39.87
C GLN A 79 14.95 9.21 38.67
N ALA A 80 14.46 10.45 38.61
CA ALA A 80 14.90 11.40 37.61
C ALA A 80 16.35 11.83 37.91
N TYR A 81 17.14 11.99 36.87
CA TYR A 81 18.50 12.48 36.99
C TYR A 81 18.50 13.98 37.32
N LYS A 82 19.21 14.37 38.38
CA LYS A 82 19.46 15.75 38.80
C LYS A 82 20.90 15.84 39.32
N ASP A 83 21.72 16.63 38.64
CA ASP A 83 23.15 16.83 38.88
C ASP A 83 23.46 18.19 39.53
N MET A 84 22.60 19.18 39.32
CA MET A 84 22.70 20.50 39.97
C MET A 84 21.68 20.62 41.11
N PRO A 85 22.07 21.11 42.30
CA PRO A 85 21.18 21.26 43.46
C PRO A 85 20.08 22.31 43.24
#